data_AF-A0A1E3L5C1-F1
#
_entry.id   AF-A0A1E3L5C1-F1
#
_cell.length_a   1.000
_cell.length_b   1.000
_cell.length_c   1.000
_cell.angle_alpha   90.00
_cell.angle_beta   90.00
_cell.angle_gamma   90.00
#
_symmetry.space_group_name_H-M   'P 1'
#
loop_
_entity.id
_entity.type
_entity.pdbx_description
1 polymer ?
#
loop_
_entity_poly.entity_id
_entity_poly.type
_entity_poly.pdbx_seq_one_letter_code
_entity_poly.pdbx_strand_id
1 'polypeptide(L)'
;MKVIKYSEYIADIPNFIITYCLHYFNPQSINISEVYISMKPAGVVRKVDQLGRIVLPKSLRKRYQMNEGDPVEILVQGDHIILERYRPKCVFCGSMEEVGEFKERYVCAQCMEEMNLIPKNA
;
A
#
# COMPACT_ATOMS: atom_id res chain seq x y z
N MET A 1 22.65 0.34 -34.83
CA MET A 1 21.57 0.69 -33.89
C MET A 1 22.05 0.30 -32.50
N LYS A 2 22.13 1.25 -31.56
CA LYS A 2 22.87 1.12 -30.30
C LYS A 2 22.22 0.11 -29.36
N VAL A 3 23.03 -0.84 -28.85
CA VAL A 3 22.69 -1.68 -27.70
C VAL A 3 22.79 -0.77 -26.47
N ILE A 4 21.65 -0.35 -25.94
CA ILE A 4 21.58 0.40 -24.68
C ILE A 4 21.72 -0.62 -23.55
N LYS A 5 22.75 -0.44 -22.71
CA LYS A 5 23.12 -1.36 -21.63
C LYS A 5 22.03 -1.39 -20.56
N TYR A 6 21.56 -2.59 -20.24
CA TYR A 6 20.58 -2.93 -19.20
C TYR A 6 21.01 -2.59 -17.74
N SER A 7 22.16 -1.94 -17.51
CA SER A 7 22.72 -1.75 -16.16
C SER A 7 22.33 -0.42 -15.49
N GLU A 8 21.62 0.49 -16.16
CA GLU A 8 21.32 1.82 -15.61
C GLU A 8 19.96 1.92 -14.90
N TYR A 9 19.06 0.93 -15.07
CA TYR A 9 17.68 0.98 -14.54
C TYR A 9 17.46 0.21 -13.23
N ILE A 10 18.50 -0.43 -12.67
CA ILE A 10 18.41 -1.19 -11.41
C ILE A 10 18.58 -0.26 -10.19
N ALA A 11 19.09 0.96 -10.38
CA ALA A 11 19.45 1.86 -9.28
C ALA A 11 18.25 2.52 -8.54
N ASP A 12 17.06 2.52 -9.15
CA ASP A 12 15.88 3.25 -8.62
C ASP A 12 14.76 2.34 -8.11
N ILE A 13 14.98 1.02 -8.05
CA ILE A 13 14.01 0.10 -7.46
C ILE A 13 14.17 0.19 -5.93
N PRO A 14 13.16 0.62 -5.16
CA PRO A 14 13.25 0.59 -3.71
C PRO A 14 13.51 -0.86 -3.28
N ASN A 15 14.59 -1.07 -2.50
CA ASN A 15 15.09 -2.38 -2.06
C ASN A 15 13.99 -3.35 -1.56
N PHE A 16 12.87 -2.81 -1.05
CA PHE A 16 11.73 -3.58 -0.56
C PHE A 16 11.05 -4.44 -1.64
N ILE A 17 10.97 -3.99 -2.90
CA ILE A 17 10.30 -4.73 -4.00
C ILE A 17 11.15 -5.93 -4.45
N ILE A 18 12.48 -5.77 -4.47
CA ILE A 18 13.41 -6.86 -4.81
C ILE A 18 13.40 -7.94 -3.72
N THR A 19 13.37 -7.55 -2.45
CA THR A 19 13.33 -8.50 -1.33
C THR A 19 11.99 -9.26 -1.23
N TYR A 20 10.85 -8.60 -1.48
CA TYR A 20 9.54 -9.26 -1.41
C TYR A 20 9.35 -10.33 -2.50
N CYS A 21 9.89 -10.11 -3.71
CA CYS A 21 9.81 -11.09 -4.80
C CYS A 21 10.65 -12.36 -4.57
N LEU A 22 11.77 -12.26 -3.86
CA LEU A 22 12.66 -13.40 -3.62
C LEU A 22 12.19 -14.33 -2.48
N HIS A 23 11.38 -13.83 -1.54
CA HIS A 23 10.96 -14.61 -0.36
C HIS A 23 9.64 -15.37 -0.53
N TYR A 24 8.75 -14.97 -1.46
CA TYR A 24 7.37 -15.49 -1.51
C TYR A 24 6.92 -16.12 -2.84
N PHE A 25 7.73 -16.12 -3.89
CA PHE A 25 7.32 -16.65 -5.20
C PHE A 25 8.32 -17.62 -5.81
N ASN A 26 7.81 -18.78 -6.21
CA ASN A 26 8.49 -19.78 -7.03
C ASN A 26 9.05 -19.10 -8.31
N PRO A 27 10.38 -19.16 -8.58
CA PRO A 27 11.05 -18.28 -9.53
C PRO A 27 10.78 -18.56 -11.02
N GLN A 28 9.85 -19.44 -11.39
CA GLN A 28 9.78 -19.96 -12.77
C GLN A 28 8.82 -19.26 -13.74
N SER A 29 8.07 -18.23 -13.34
CA SER A 29 7.36 -17.39 -14.33
C SER A 29 6.79 -16.11 -13.71
N ILE A 30 7.64 -15.19 -13.27
CA ILE A 30 7.19 -13.80 -13.04
C ILE A 30 7.41 -13.04 -14.34
N ASN A 31 6.32 -12.71 -15.03
CA ASN A 31 6.40 -11.81 -16.17
C ASN A 31 6.61 -10.38 -15.66
N ILE A 32 7.82 -9.86 -15.84
CA ILE A 32 8.26 -8.54 -15.33
C ILE A 32 7.39 -7.40 -15.87
N SER A 33 6.65 -7.63 -16.98
CA SER A 33 5.70 -6.65 -17.52
C SER A 33 4.38 -6.54 -16.73
N GLU A 34 4.02 -7.54 -15.92
CA GLU A 34 2.84 -7.50 -15.04
C GLU A 34 3.11 -6.78 -13.71
N VAL A 35 4.38 -6.67 -13.32
CA VAL A 35 4.81 -6.05 -12.05
C VAL A 35 5.10 -4.54 -12.19
N TYR A 36 5.25 -4.04 -13.41
CA TYR A 36 5.36 -2.60 -13.64
C TYR A 36 3.97 -1.95 -13.58
N ILE A 37 3.58 -1.47 -12.40
CA ILE A 37 2.44 -0.56 -12.27
C ILE A 37 2.82 0.74 -12.98
N SER A 38 2.54 0.80 -14.29
CA SER A 38 2.62 2.04 -15.06
C SER A 38 1.75 3.07 -14.35
N MET A 39 2.38 4.09 -13.75
CA MET A 39 1.68 5.26 -13.25
C MET A 39 0.95 5.90 -14.43
N LYS A 40 -0.34 5.57 -14.58
CA LYS A 40 -1.19 6.16 -15.60
C LYS A 40 -1.61 7.53 -15.08
N PRO A 41 -1.22 8.64 -15.74
CA PRO A 41 -1.67 9.94 -15.30
C PRO A 41 -3.19 9.97 -15.34
N ALA A 42 -3.83 10.36 -14.24
CA ALA A 42 -5.29 10.51 -14.21
C ALA A 42 -5.79 11.60 -15.18
N GLY A 43 -4.87 12.44 -15.68
CA GLY A 43 -5.13 13.45 -16.72
C GLY A 43 -5.98 14.64 -16.26
N VAL A 44 -6.20 14.79 -14.95
CA VAL A 44 -7.08 15.82 -14.38
C VAL A 44 -6.29 16.71 -13.43
N VAL A 45 -6.22 18.00 -13.74
CA VAL A 45 -5.63 19.03 -12.87
C VAL A 45 -6.72 19.67 -12.03
N ARG A 46 -6.49 19.79 -10.72
CA ARG A 46 -7.37 20.50 -9.79
C ARG A 46 -6.59 21.53 -9.01
N LYS A 47 -7.21 22.71 -8.84
CA LYS A 47 -6.67 23.75 -7.96
C LYS A 47 -6.91 23.36 -6.51
N VAL A 48 -5.96 23.72 -5.66
CA VAL A 48 -6.10 23.67 -4.21
C VAL A 48 -7.06 24.80 -3.80
N ASP A 49 -7.93 24.53 -2.84
CA ASP A 49 -8.81 25.57 -2.29
C ASP A 49 -8.07 26.49 -1.29
N GLN A 50 -8.78 27.48 -0.73
CA GLN A 50 -8.19 28.44 0.21
C GLN A 50 -7.69 27.80 1.52
N LEU A 51 -8.14 26.59 1.84
CA LEU A 51 -7.79 25.87 3.08
C LEU A 51 -6.73 24.79 2.83
N GLY A 52 -6.20 24.67 1.61
CA GLY A 52 -5.21 23.65 1.29
C GLY A 52 -5.80 22.29 0.88
N ARG A 53 -7.12 22.17 0.70
CA ARG A 53 -7.77 20.89 0.35
C ARG A 53 -7.77 20.65 -1.15
N ILE A 54 -7.71 19.39 -1.54
CA ILE A 54 -7.80 18.92 -2.94
C ILE A 54 -9.07 18.09 -3.11
N VAL A 55 -9.87 18.41 -4.14
CA VAL A 55 -11.10 17.68 -4.43
C VAL A 55 -10.82 16.51 -5.37
N LEU A 56 -11.10 15.28 -4.91
CA LEU A 56 -10.99 14.09 -5.74
C LEU A 56 -12.20 13.95 -6.69
N PRO A 57 -11.99 13.87 -8.02
CA PRO A 57 -13.07 13.66 -8.99
C PRO A 57 -13.93 12.43 -8.68
N LYS A 58 -15.23 12.52 -9.00
CA LYS A 58 -16.21 11.43 -8.77
C LYS A 58 -15.81 10.11 -9.46
N SER A 59 -15.14 10.19 -10.62
CA SER A 59 -14.67 9.01 -11.34
C SER A 59 -13.60 8.23 -10.56
N LEU A 60 -12.62 8.93 -9.97
CA LEU A 60 -11.58 8.31 -9.16
C LEU A 60 -12.16 7.72 -7.89
N ARG A 61 -13.05 8.44 -7.20
CA ARG A 61 -13.77 7.92 -6.02
C ARG A 61 -14.48 6.60 -6.31
N LYS A 62 -15.24 6.54 -7.41
CA LYS A 62 -15.93 5.30 -7.81
C LYS A 62 -14.96 4.17 -8.16
N ARG A 63 -13.91 4.47 -8.92
CA ARG A 63 -12.92 3.47 -9.35
C ARG A 63 -12.18 2.85 -8.18
N TYR A 64 -11.82 3.66 -7.19
CA TYR A 64 -11.08 3.22 -5.99
C TYR A 64 -11.98 2.93 -4.78
N GLN A 65 -13.31 2.94 -4.97
CA GLN A 65 -14.30 2.64 -3.93
C GLN A 65 -14.10 3.50 -2.66
N MET A 66 -13.78 4.78 -2.85
CA MET A 66 -13.63 5.77 -1.79
C MET A 66 -14.95 6.54 -1.65
N ASN A 67 -15.77 6.14 -0.68
CA ASN A 67 -17.03 6.78 -0.36
C ASN A 67 -16.82 7.95 0.61
N GLU A 68 -17.89 8.71 0.82
CA GLU A 68 -17.88 9.79 1.80
C GLU A 68 -17.70 9.24 3.21
N GLY A 69 -16.76 9.80 3.97
CA GLY A 69 -16.40 9.33 5.31
C GLY A 69 -15.36 8.20 5.34
N ASP A 70 -15.02 7.58 4.20
CA ASP A 70 -14.02 6.52 4.17
C ASP A 70 -12.61 7.08 4.49
N PRO A 71 -11.85 6.43 5.38
CA PRO A 71 -10.49 6.84 5.67
C PRO A 71 -9.56 6.57 4.46
N VAL A 72 -8.67 7.52 4.20
CA VAL A 72 -7.69 7.47 3.12
C VAL A 72 -6.30 7.61 3.74
N GLU A 73 -5.40 6.71 3.36
CA GLU A 73 -3.99 6.77 3.76
C GLU A 73 -3.23 7.67 2.78
N ILE A 74 -2.47 8.60 3.32
CA ILE A 74 -1.63 9.53 2.55
C ILE A 74 -0.18 9.15 2.78
N LEU A 75 0.49 8.75 1.71
CA LEU A 75 1.89 8.36 1.71
C LEU A 75 2.71 9.37 0.93
N VAL A 76 3.95 9.61 1.36
CA VAL A 76 4.90 10.50 0.69
C VAL A 76 6.07 9.68 0.16
N GLN A 77 6.34 9.78 -1.13
CA GLN A 77 7.46 9.11 -1.79
C GLN A 77 8.20 10.11 -2.67
N GLY A 78 9.35 10.59 -2.20
CA GLY A 78 10.09 11.67 -2.86
C GLY A 78 9.21 12.91 -2.99
N ASP A 79 9.04 13.39 -4.23
CA ASP A 79 8.20 14.55 -4.57
C ASP A 79 6.75 14.17 -4.91
N HIS A 80 6.35 12.93 -4.66
CA HIS A 80 5.01 12.43 -4.97
C HIS A 80 4.18 12.18 -3.71
N ILE A 81 2.89 12.50 -3.81
CA ILE A 81 1.86 12.11 -2.84
C ILE A 81 1.09 10.94 -3.42
N ILE A 82 1.00 9.85 -2.66
CA ILE A 82 0.26 8.64 -3.02
C ILE A 82 -0.94 8.55 -2.08
N LEU A 83 -2.12 8.36 -2.67
CA LEU A 83 -3.38 8.20 -1.94
C LEU A 83 -3.85 6.75 -2.05
N GLU A 84 -4.06 6.10 -0.92
CA GLU A 84 -4.51 4.70 -0.85
C GLU A 84 -5.72 4.56 0.07
N ARG A 85 -6.50 3.49 -0.11
CA ARG A 85 -7.59 3.18 0.83
C ARG A 85 -6.97 2.76 2.14
N TYR A 86 -7.36 3.40 3.25
CA TYR A 86 -6.88 3.00 4.56
C TYR A 86 -7.29 1.55 4.86
N ARG A 87 -6.32 0.75 5.27
CA ARG A 87 -6.53 -0.61 5.76
C ARG A 87 -5.99 -0.70 7.18
N PRO A 88 -6.81 -1.04 8.17
CA PRO A 88 -6.33 -1.21 9.53
C PRO A 88 -5.26 -2.32 9.55
N LYS A 89 -4.19 -2.07 10.30
CA LYS A 89 -3.10 -3.02 10.52
C LYS A 89 -3.17 -3.50 11.96
N CYS A 90 -2.84 -4.76 12.18
CA CYS A 90 -2.68 -5.30 13.53
C CYS A 90 -1.64 -4.48 14.31
N VAL A 91 -1.99 -4.03 15.50
CA VAL A 91 -1.11 -3.23 16.37
C VAL A 91 0.15 -3.98 16.82
N PHE A 92 0.13 -5.32 16.79
CA PHE A 92 1.25 -6.13 17.26
C PHE A 92 2.20 -6.54 16.13
N CYS A 93 1.68 -7.10 15.04
CA CYS A 93 2.49 -7.66 13.96
C CYS A 93 2.46 -6.86 12.66
N GLY A 94 1.60 -5.84 12.54
CA GLY A 94 1.44 -5.04 11.31
C GLY A 94 0.69 -5.75 10.17
N SER A 95 0.21 -6.98 10.37
CA SER A 95 -0.59 -7.70 9.38
C SER A 95 -1.88 -6.95 9.03
N MET A 96 -2.28 -7.00 7.75
CA MET A 96 -3.56 -6.51 7.26
C MET A 96 -4.61 -7.63 7.13
N GLU A 97 -4.22 -8.87 7.37
CA GLU A 97 -5.08 -10.04 7.20
C GLU A 97 -5.91 -10.29 8.46
N GLU A 98 -7.21 -10.53 8.26
CA GLU A 98 -8.17 -10.90 9.32
C GLU A 98 -8.11 -9.98 10.55
N VAL A 99 -7.97 -8.68 10.29
CA VAL A 99 -7.88 -7.66 11.34
C VAL A 99 -9.28 -7.30 11.84
N GLY A 100 -9.53 -7.58 13.11
CA GLY A 100 -10.72 -7.17 13.85
C GLY A 100 -10.47 -5.92 14.70
N GLU A 101 -11.53 -5.21 15.05
CA GLU A 101 -11.48 -4.08 15.99
C GLU A 101 -11.88 -4.51 17.40
N PHE A 102 -11.07 -4.16 18.40
CA PHE A 102 -11.34 -4.40 19.81
C PHE A 102 -10.87 -3.21 20.64
N LYS A 103 -11.79 -2.55 21.37
CA LYS A 103 -11.50 -1.37 22.21
C LYS A 103 -10.67 -0.31 21.47
N GLU A 104 -11.11 0.09 20.27
CA GLU A 104 -10.44 1.10 19.42
C GLU A 104 -9.03 0.71 18.96
N ARG A 105 -8.67 -0.57 19.07
CA ARG A 105 -7.41 -1.14 18.55
C ARG A 105 -7.71 -2.21 17.52
N TYR A 106 -6.85 -2.31 16.53
CA TYR A 106 -6.95 -3.30 15.48
C TYR A 106 -6.00 -4.48 15.76
N VAL A 107 -6.52 -5.70 15.74
CA VAL A 107 -5.76 -6.92 16.05
C VAL A 107 -6.13 -8.02 15.05
N CYS A 108 -5.14 -8.69 14.46
CA CYS A 108 -5.40 -9.84 13.58
C CYS A 108 -5.74 -11.11 14.36
N ALA A 109 -6.41 -12.06 13.69
CA ALA A 109 -6.76 -13.37 14.26
C ALA A 109 -5.57 -14.08 14.92
N GLN A 110 -4.41 -14.11 14.25
CA GLN A 110 -3.19 -14.73 14.77
C GLN A 110 -2.75 -14.12 16.11
N CYS A 111 -2.67 -12.79 16.22
CA CYS A 111 -2.25 -12.16 17.48
C CYS A 111 -3.30 -12.34 18.58
N MET A 112 -4.59 -12.44 18.24
CA MET A 112 -5.64 -12.78 19.21
C MET A 112 -5.45 -14.18 19.79
N GLU A 113 -5.06 -15.16 18.97
CA GLU A 113 -4.76 -16.52 19.42
C GLU A 113 -3.52 -16.56 20.32
N GLU A 114 -2.43 -15.92 19.92
CA GLU A 114 -1.20 -15.84 20.72
C GLU A 114 -1.42 -15.22 22.11
N MET A 115 -2.29 -14.20 22.20
CA MET A 115 -2.66 -13.59 23.49
C MET A 115 -3.40 -14.56 24.43
N ASN A 116 -4.17 -15.50 23.89
CA ASN A 116 -4.87 -16.51 24.70
C ASN A 116 -3.93 -17.58 25.28
N LEU A 117 -2.76 -17.77 24.67
CA LEU A 117 -1.74 -18.73 25.13
C LEU A 117 -0.88 -18.19 26.28
N ILE A 118 -0.99 -16.88 26.60
CA ILE A 118 -0.23 -16.28 27.69
C ILE A 118 -0.75 -16.84 29.02
N PRO A 119 0.10 -17.54 29.82
CA PRO A 119 -0.33 -18.12 31.07
C PRO A 119 -0.76 -17.02 32.04
N LYS A 120 -1.98 -17.13 32.56
CA LYS A 120 -2.54 -16.23 33.59
C LYS A 120 -1.98 -16.60 34.96
N ASN A 121 -0.67 -16.54 35.10
CA ASN A 121 0.00 -16.76 36.38
C ASN A 121 0.10 -15.41 37.09
N ALA A 122 -0.89 -15.12 37.92
CA ALA A 122 -0.82 -14.12 38.99
C ALA A 122 -1.52 -14.69 40.23
#